data_AF-A0A651HGX0-F1
#
_entry.id   AF-A0A651HGX0-F1
#
_cell.length_a   1.000
_cell.length_b   1.000
_cell.length_c   1.000
_cell.angle_alpha   90.00
_cell.angle_beta   90.00
_cell.angle_gamma   90.00
#
_symmetry.space_group_name_H-M   'P 1'
#
loop_
_entity.id
_entity.type
_entity.pdbx_description
1 polymer ?
#
loop_
_entity_poly.entity_id
_entity_poly.type
_entity_poly.pdbx_seq_one_letter_code
_entity_poly.pdbx_strand_id
1 'polypeptide(L)'
;MWRSTLNIPVTLENMEWRVYLSTLDGGQFQVGLLAWYGDYLDAYSFLSVFRSGGGRNRAQWSHPPFDALLEESLRTPDPAARAEILAAAEDLLLQQAPIGPLVWRSRNALVHPSVRGWPPKLLDIRSYAHVYLAPNDPP
;
A
#
# COMPACT_ATOMS: atom_id res chain seq x y z
N MET A 1 19.06 -7.72 -10.14
CA MET A 1 18.03 -8.42 -10.91
C MET A 1 17.95 -7.91 -12.36
N TRP A 2 17.47 -6.69 -12.64
CA TRP A 2 17.28 -6.23 -14.03
C TRP A 2 18.54 -6.30 -14.92
N ARG A 3 19.69 -5.82 -14.43
CA ARG A 3 20.96 -5.93 -15.18
C ARG A 3 21.41 -7.37 -15.43
N SER A 4 21.30 -8.24 -14.44
CA SER A 4 21.81 -9.62 -14.51
C SER A 4 20.87 -10.59 -15.21
N THR A 5 19.56 -10.36 -15.13
CA THR A 5 18.52 -11.28 -15.63
C THR A 5 17.92 -10.81 -16.96
N LEU A 6 17.74 -9.50 -17.13
CA LEU A 6 17.09 -8.91 -18.30
C LEU A 6 18.06 -8.10 -19.17
N ASN A 7 19.33 -7.94 -18.74
CA ASN A 7 20.32 -7.10 -19.38
C ASN A 7 19.88 -5.64 -19.56
N ILE A 8 19.04 -5.13 -18.64
CA ILE A 8 18.57 -3.74 -18.66
C ILE A 8 19.45 -2.90 -17.72
N PRO A 9 20.19 -1.90 -18.25
CA PRO A 9 20.92 -0.95 -17.42
C PRO A 9 19.95 0.02 -16.75
N VAL A 10 20.14 0.27 -15.45
CA VAL A 10 19.28 1.14 -14.64
C VAL A 10 20.13 2.15 -13.89
N THR A 11 19.75 3.42 -13.97
CA THR A 11 20.33 4.51 -13.20
C THR A 11 19.46 4.77 -11.97
N LEU A 12 20.09 4.95 -10.81
CA LEU A 12 19.39 5.28 -9.57
C LEU A 12 19.43 6.79 -9.35
N GLU A 13 18.27 7.37 -9.06
CA GLU A 13 18.14 8.78 -8.68
C GLU A 13 17.54 8.88 -7.28
N ASN A 14 18.19 9.66 -6.42
CA ASN A 14 17.69 9.94 -5.07
C ASN A 14 17.20 11.38 -5.01
N MET A 15 16.05 11.58 -4.36
CA MET A 15 15.38 12.87 -4.23
C MET A 15 14.92 13.05 -2.79
N GLU A 16 14.85 14.30 -2.33
CA GLU A 16 14.13 14.64 -1.10
C GLU A 16 12.66 14.22 -1.25
N TRP A 17 12.04 13.74 -0.16
CA TRP A 17 10.75 13.06 -0.20
C TRP A 17 9.62 13.89 -0.82
N ARG A 18 9.52 15.18 -0.51
CA ARG A 18 8.47 16.03 -1.09
C ARG A 18 8.70 16.22 -2.59
N VAL A 19 9.95 16.43 -3.02
CA VAL A 19 10.30 16.50 -4.45
C VAL A 19 9.95 15.18 -5.13
N TYR A 20 10.33 14.05 -4.54
CA TYR A 20 10.03 12.72 -5.06
C TYR A 20 8.54 12.49 -5.31
N LEU A 21 7.70 12.80 -4.31
CA LEU A 21 6.25 12.67 -4.44
C LEU A 21 5.71 13.56 -5.56
N SER A 22 6.19 14.81 -5.67
CA SER A 22 5.79 15.72 -6.74
C SER A 22 6.21 15.20 -8.13
N THR A 23 7.38 14.58 -8.25
CA THR A 23 7.85 13.94 -9.49
C THR A 23 6.96 12.77 -9.88
N LEU A 24 6.56 11.93 -8.92
CA LEU A 24 5.63 10.83 -9.18
C LEU A 24 4.22 11.34 -9.56
N ASP A 25 3.71 12.33 -8.84
CA ASP A 25 2.38 12.92 -9.12
C ASP A 25 2.34 13.60 -10.49
N GLY A 26 3.47 14.18 -10.93
CA GLY A 26 3.64 14.76 -12.25
C GLY A 26 3.88 13.75 -13.38
N GLY A 27 3.99 12.44 -13.09
CA GLY A 27 4.31 11.41 -14.10
C GLY A 27 5.73 11.52 -14.66
N GLN A 28 6.65 12.21 -13.98
CA GLN A 28 8.00 12.50 -14.46
C GLN A 28 8.98 11.39 -14.03
N PHE A 29 8.64 10.13 -14.30
CA PHE A 29 9.45 8.98 -13.89
C PHE A 29 9.28 7.82 -14.88
N GLN A 30 10.26 6.92 -14.91
CA GLN A 30 10.16 5.65 -15.64
C GLN A 30 9.70 4.53 -14.71
N VAL A 31 10.35 4.40 -13.55
CA VAL A 31 9.93 3.50 -12.47
C VAL A 31 10.09 4.20 -11.13
N GLY A 32 9.03 4.20 -10.34
CA GLY A 32 9.03 4.69 -8.96
C GLY A 32 8.93 3.56 -7.95
N LEU A 33 9.61 3.70 -6.81
CA LEU A 33 9.43 2.83 -5.66
C LEU A 33 8.56 3.54 -4.63
N LEU A 34 7.34 3.02 -4.44
CA LEU A 34 6.40 3.58 -3.46
C LEU A 34 5.83 2.52 -2.54
N ALA A 35 5.32 2.99 -1.40
CA ALA A 35 4.59 2.22 -0.44
C ALA A 35 3.13 2.65 -0.40
N TRP A 36 2.23 1.67 -0.33
CA TRP A 36 0.86 1.91 0.10
C TRP A 36 0.60 1.20 1.43
N TYR A 37 -0.13 1.88 2.31
CA TYR A 37 -0.66 1.31 3.55
C TYR A 37 -2.17 1.48 3.49
N GLY A 38 -2.93 0.44 3.84
CA GLY A 38 -4.38 0.53 3.87
C GLY A 38 -4.83 1.63 4.83
N ASP A 39 -5.75 2.47 4.39
CA ASP A 39 -6.37 3.51 5.21
C ASP A 39 -7.38 2.88 6.19
N TYR A 40 -7.93 1.72 5.83
CA TYR A 40 -8.85 0.89 6.61
C TYR A 40 -8.65 -0.60 6.27
N LEU A 41 -9.22 -1.49 7.09
CA LEU A 41 -9.05 -2.95 6.98
C LEU A 41 -9.92 -3.57 5.88
N ASP A 42 -9.69 -3.18 4.64
CA ASP A 42 -10.44 -3.68 3.48
C ASP A 42 -9.55 -3.69 2.22
N ALA A 43 -9.67 -4.72 1.40
CA ALA A 43 -8.89 -4.85 0.15
C ALA A 43 -9.16 -3.70 -0.82
N TYR A 44 -10.36 -3.12 -0.80
CA TYR A 44 -10.70 -1.95 -1.60
C TYR A 44 -9.77 -0.77 -1.31
N SER A 45 -9.29 -0.61 -0.07
CA SER A 45 -8.33 0.46 0.28
C SER A 45 -7.03 0.40 -0.51
N PHE A 46 -6.64 -0.79 -1.00
CA PHE A 46 -5.45 -0.99 -1.83
C PHE A 46 -5.80 -0.88 -3.31
N LEU A 47 -6.86 -1.57 -3.74
CA LEU A 47 -7.24 -1.64 -5.15
C LEU A 47 -7.74 -0.29 -5.69
N SER A 48 -8.44 0.50 -4.86
CA SER A 48 -8.98 1.81 -5.28
C SER A 48 -7.92 2.84 -5.65
N VAL A 49 -6.65 2.62 -5.27
CA VAL A 49 -5.51 3.45 -5.69
C VAL A 49 -5.38 3.47 -7.21
N PHE A 50 -5.72 2.36 -7.87
CA PHE A 50 -5.56 2.13 -9.30
C PHE A 50 -6.80 2.46 -10.12
N ARG A 51 -7.85 2.98 -9.49
CA ARG A 51 -9.03 3.48 -10.19
C ARG A 51 -8.64 4.53 -11.22
N SER A 52 -9.21 4.45 -12.41
CA SER A 52 -8.97 5.43 -13.48
C SER A 52 -9.32 6.84 -13.04
N GLY A 53 -8.41 7.79 -13.29
CA GLY A 53 -8.59 9.21 -12.89
C GLY A 53 -8.50 9.47 -11.38
N GLY A 54 -8.18 8.46 -10.56
CA GLY A 54 -7.98 8.65 -9.13
C GLY A 54 -6.70 9.44 -8.83
N GLY A 55 -6.77 10.42 -7.94
CA GLY A 55 -5.61 11.30 -7.61
C GLY A 55 -4.42 10.59 -6.96
N ARG A 56 -4.56 9.32 -6.57
CA ARG A 56 -3.48 8.48 -6.03
C ARG A 56 -2.92 7.48 -7.06
N ASN A 57 -3.52 7.43 -8.25
CA ASN A 57 -3.11 6.54 -9.34
C ASN A 57 -1.87 7.10 -10.06
N ARG A 58 -0.72 6.97 -9.40
CA ARG A 58 0.57 7.39 -9.95
C ARG A 58 1.04 6.50 -11.11
N ALA A 59 0.50 5.30 -11.23
CA ALA A 59 0.76 4.43 -12.38
C ALA A 59 0.13 4.99 -13.68
N GLN A 60 -0.74 6.01 -13.58
CA GLN A 60 -1.47 6.60 -14.70
C GLN A 60 -2.23 5.55 -15.52
N TRP A 61 -2.61 4.45 -14.85
CA TRP A 61 -3.22 3.31 -15.48
C TRP A 61 -4.74 3.49 -15.56
N SER A 62 -5.33 3.05 -16.66
CA SER A 62 -6.77 3.09 -16.86
C SER A 62 -7.22 1.79 -17.49
N HIS A 63 -8.21 1.13 -16.87
CA HIS A 63 -8.70 -0.16 -17.32
C HIS A 63 -10.19 -0.33 -16.98
N PRO A 64 -11.10 -0.11 -17.94
CA PRO A 64 -12.54 -0.10 -17.68
C PRO A 64 -13.09 -1.37 -17.01
N PRO A 65 -12.66 -2.59 -17.36
CA PRO A 65 -13.10 -3.80 -16.64
C PRO A 65 -12.70 -3.80 -15.16
N PHE A 66 -11.54 -3.24 -14.82
CA PHE A 66 -11.10 -3.14 -13.43
C PHE A 66 -11.94 -2.13 -12.66
N ASP A 67 -12.20 -0.96 -13.25
CA ASP A 67 -13.07 0.05 -12.65
C ASP A 67 -14.49 -0.48 -12.43
N ALA A 68 -15.00 -1.30 -13.36
CA ALA A 68 -16.32 -1.91 -13.24
C ALA A 68 -16.41 -2.85 -12.03
N LEU A 69 -15.40 -3.70 -11.79
CA LEU A 69 -15.35 -4.57 -10.61
C LEU A 69 -15.26 -3.77 -9.31
N LEU A 70 -14.49 -2.67 -9.29
CA LEU A 70 -14.44 -1.79 -8.12
C LEU A 70 -15.83 -1.20 -7.82
N GLU A 71 -16.52 -0.69 -8.83
CA GLU A 71 -17.86 -0.11 -8.69
C GLU A 71 -18.91 -1.16 -8.30
N GLU A 72 -18.79 -2.38 -8.83
CA GLU A 72 -19.64 -3.51 -8.43
C GLU A 72 -19.42 -3.89 -6.96
N SER A 73 -18.16 -3.95 -6.51
CA SER A 73 -17.82 -4.27 -5.12
C SER A 73 -18.44 -3.30 -4.10
N LEU A 74 -18.68 -2.04 -4.50
CA LEU A 74 -19.34 -1.03 -3.66
C LEU A 74 -20.86 -1.21 -3.58
N ARG A 75 -21.47 -1.91 -4.55
CA ARG A 75 -22.92 -2.16 -4.62
C ARG A 75 -23.31 -3.54 -4.10
N THR A 76 -22.35 -4.42 -3.87
CA THR A 76 -22.58 -5.79 -3.36
C THR A 76 -22.63 -5.81 -1.83
N PRO A 77 -23.78 -6.13 -1.22
CA PRO A 77 -23.92 -6.13 0.24
C PRO A 77 -23.41 -7.42 0.88
N ASP A 78 -23.41 -8.55 0.17
CA ASP A 78 -22.93 -9.83 0.68
C ASP A 78 -21.39 -9.81 0.76
N PRO A 79 -20.79 -9.98 1.95
CA PRO A 79 -19.35 -9.88 2.12
C PRO A 79 -18.55 -10.95 1.34
N ALA A 80 -19.09 -12.16 1.19
CA ALA A 80 -18.41 -13.24 0.49
C ALA A 80 -18.38 -12.97 -1.02
N ALA A 81 -19.51 -12.63 -1.62
CA ALA A 81 -19.59 -12.22 -3.01
C ALA A 81 -18.73 -10.98 -3.30
N ARG A 82 -18.72 -10.00 -2.39
CA ARG A 82 -17.85 -8.82 -2.51
C ARG A 82 -16.36 -9.19 -2.49
N ALA A 83 -15.96 -10.14 -1.65
CA ALA A 83 -14.57 -10.60 -1.60
C ALA A 83 -14.12 -11.24 -2.93
N GLU A 84 -14.97 -12.06 -3.55
CA GLU A 84 -14.70 -12.65 -4.87
C GLU A 84 -14.54 -11.59 -5.98
N ILE A 85 -15.38 -10.55 -5.97
CA ILE A 85 -15.27 -9.42 -6.91
C ILE A 85 -13.93 -8.69 -6.73
N LEU A 86 -13.51 -8.44 -5.50
CA LEU A 86 -12.24 -7.79 -5.20
C LEU A 86 -11.03 -8.67 -5.57
N ALA A 87 -11.13 -9.98 -5.39
CA ALA A 87 -10.11 -10.93 -5.84
C ALA A 87 -9.97 -10.91 -7.37
N ALA A 88 -11.09 -10.90 -8.11
CA ALA A 88 -11.06 -10.75 -9.57
C ALA A 88 -10.44 -9.42 -10.01
N ALA A 89 -10.67 -8.34 -9.27
CA ALA A 89 -10.03 -7.05 -9.54
C ALA A 89 -8.51 -7.11 -9.30
N GLU A 90 -8.06 -7.77 -8.23
CA GLU A 90 -6.64 -8.01 -7.97
C GLU A 90 -5.99 -8.86 -9.07
N ASP A 91 -6.64 -9.93 -9.50
CA ASP A 91 -6.16 -10.77 -10.61
C ASP A 91 -5.94 -9.96 -11.89
N LEU A 92 -6.91 -9.10 -12.25
CA LEU A 92 -6.75 -8.21 -13.40
C LEU A 92 -5.61 -7.22 -13.22
N LEU A 93 -5.46 -6.62 -12.03
CA LEU A 93 -4.35 -5.71 -11.74
C LEU A 93 -3.00 -6.42 -11.93
N LEU A 94 -2.86 -7.63 -11.40
CA LEU A 94 -1.61 -8.40 -11.50
C LEU A 94 -1.32 -8.86 -12.94
N GLN A 95 -2.35 -9.25 -13.71
CA GLN A 95 -2.21 -9.63 -15.11
C GLN A 95 -1.81 -8.45 -16.00
N GLN A 96 -2.36 -7.26 -15.73
CA GLN A 96 -2.04 -6.05 -16.49
C GLN A 96 -0.72 -5.41 -16.06
N ALA A 97 -0.19 -5.80 -14.90
CA ALA A 97 1.10 -5.40 -14.34
C ALA A 97 1.39 -3.87 -14.39
N PRO A 98 0.45 -2.97 -14.03
CA PRO A 98 0.74 -1.54 -13.90
C PRO A 98 1.65 -1.24 -12.70
N ILE A 99 1.84 -2.24 -11.82
CA ILE A 99 2.80 -2.24 -10.71
C ILE A 99 3.56 -3.57 -10.66
N GLY A 100 4.75 -3.54 -10.05
CA GLY A 100 5.50 -4.74 -9.68
C GLY A 100 5.55 -4.87 -8.15
N PRO A 101 4.69 -5.71 -7.52
CA PRO A 101 4.76 -5.94 -6.08
C PRO A 101 6.12 -6.54 -5.68
N LEU A 102 6.72 -6.01 -4.60
CA LEU A 102 8.03 -6.46 -4.12
C LEU A 102 7.93 -7.26 -2.82
N VAL A 103 7.33 -6.68 -1.79
CA VAL A 103 7.28 -7.27 -0.44
C VAL A 103 6.05 -6.80 0.33
N TRP A 104 5.45 -7.70 1.11
CA TRP A 104 4.50 -7.34 2.16
C TRP A 104 5.28 -6.93 3.40
N ARG A 105 5.09 -5.69 3.84
CA ARG A 105 5.86 -5.12 4.95
C ARG A 105 5.38 -5.67 6.28
N SER A 106 6.32 -6.12 7.10
CA SER A 106 6.15 -6.25 8.54
C SER A 106 6.64 -4.98 9.24
N ARG A 107 5.98 -4.60 10.34
CA ARG A 107 6.44 -3.53 11.22
C ARG A 107 7.05 -4.14 12.47
N ASN A 108 8.34 -3.90 12.66
CA ASN A 108 9.06 -4.26 13.86
C ASN A 108 9.35 -2.97 14.64
N ALA A 109 9.11 -2.98 15.94
CA ALA A 109 9.39 -1.85 16.82
C ALA A 109 10.16 -2.34 18.04
N LEU A 110 11.17 -1.57 18.44
CA LEU A 110 11.83 -1.75 19.73
C LEU A 110 11.06 -0.94 20.77
N VAL A 111 10.54 -1.62 21.77
CA VAL A 111 9.73 -1.01 22.85
C VAL A 111 10.45 -1.24 24.16
N HIS A 112 10.75 -0.16 24.88
CA HIS A 112 11.42 -0.27 26.17
C HIS A 112 10.57 -1.10 27.15
N PRO A 113 11.17 -1.99 27.97
CA PRO A 113 10.41 -2.87 28.88
C PRO A 113 9.52 -2.16 29.89
N SER A 114 9.69 -0.87 30.14
CA SER A 114 8.80 -0.08 31.01
C SER A 114 7.51 0.39 30.32
N VAL A 115 7.43 0.35 28.98
CA VAL A 115 6.25 0.80 28.25
C VAL A 115 5.13 -0.23 28.42
N ARG A 116 3.96 0.24 28.84
CA ARG A 116 2.72 -0.53 28.97
C ARG A 116 1.64 0.11 28.11
N GLY A 117 0.61 -0.69 27.80
CA GLY A 117 -0.49 -0.23 26.95
C GLY A 117 -0.13 -0.10 25.46
N TRP A 118 0.86 -0.88 24.98
CA TRP A 118 1.31 -0.89 23.59
C TRP A 118 0.90 -2.20 22.86
N PRO A 119 -0.39 -2.42 22.56
CA PRO A 119 -0.80 -3.60 21.80
C PRO A 119 -0.41 -3.45 20.32
N PRO A 120 -0.13 -4.56 19.62
CA PRO A 120 0.02 -4.54 18.16
C PRO A 120 -1.31 -4.11 17.51
N LYS A 121 -1.24 -3.31 16.43
CA LYS A 121 -2.40 -2.89 15.64
C LYS A 121 -2.09 -3.02 14.15
N LEU A 122 -3.03 -3.59 13.40
CA LEU A 122 -2.88 -3.87 11.97
C LEU A 122 -2.60 -2.61 11.13
N LEU A 123 -3.27 -1.49 11.42
CA LEU A 123 -3.07 -0.21 10.72
C LEU A 123 -2.00 0.69 11.33
N ASP A 124 -1.33 0.26 12.41
CA ASP A 124 -0.33 1.06 13.14
C ASP A 124 -0.85 2.38 13.76
N ILE A 125 -2.15 2.67 13.67
CA ILE A 125 -2.81 3.83 14.28
C ILE A 125 -2.98 3.58 15.77
N ARG A 126 -2.25 4.32 16.61
CA ARG A 126 -2.23 4.14 18.07
C ARG A 126 -2.81 5.36 18.79
N SER A 127 -3.63 5.09 19.80
CA SER A 127 -3.98 6.10 20.79
C SER A 127 -2.93 6.09 21.90
N TYR A 128 -2.26 7.21 22.11
CA TYR A 128 -1.30 7.37 23.21
C TYR A 128 -1.99 7.53 24.58
N ALA A 129 -3.31 7.73 24.61
CA ALA A 129 -4.06 7.93 25.86
C ALA A 129 -3.97 6.76 26.84
N HIS A 130 -3.64 5.56 26.35
CA HIS A 130 -3.51 4.35 27.16
C HIS A 130 -2.06 3.88 27.31
N VAL A 131 -1.09 4.61 26.75
CA VAL A 131 0.33 4.29 26.84
C VAL A 131 0.89 4.96 28.09
N TYR A 132 1.56 4.18 28.94
CA TYR A 132 2.20 4.70 30.14
C TYR A 132 3.52 3.97 30.43
N LEU A 133 4.35 4.60 31.25
CA LEU A 133 5.57 3.99 31.77
C LEU A 133 5.27 3.37 33.13
N ALA A 134 5.46 2.06 33.26
CA ALA A 134 5.51 1.42 34.57
C ALA A 134 6.85 1.76 35.24
N PRO A 135 6.90 1.87 36.58
CA PRO A 135 8.16 1.86 37.32
C PRO A 135 8.97 0.63 36.87
N ASN A 136 10.28 0.79 36.67
CA ASN A 136 11.12 -0.32 36.23
C ASN A 136 11.04 -1.47 37.25
N ASP A 137 10.57 -2.64 36.82
CA ASP A 137 10.93 -3.87 37.54
C ASP A 137 12.45 -4.07 37.37
N PRO A 138 13.21 -4.27 38.46
CA PRO A 138 14.61 -4.62 38.33
C PRO A 138 14.77 -5.94 37.54
N PRO A 139 15.88 -6.11 36.81
CA PRO A 139 16.14 -7.32 36.03
C PRO A 139 16.18 -8.59 36.88
#